data_AF-D1BBG8-F1
#
_entry.id   AF-D1BBG8-F1
#
_cell.length_a   1.000
_cell.length_b   1.000
_cell.length_c   1.000
_cell.angle_alpha   90.00
_cell.angle_beta   90.00
_cell.angle_gamma   90.00
#
_symmetry.space_group_name_H-M   'P 1'
#
loop_
_entity.id
_entity.type
_entity.pdbx_description
1 polymer ?
#
loop_
_entity_poly.entity_id
_entity_poly.type
_entity_poly.pdbx_seq_one_letter_code
_entity_poly.pdbx_strand_id
1 'polypeptide(L)'
;MPRTADEAYSLSASSETQSTLRGVIDRLDAVLDARDAAVRRAMSDYTAHGVDERYRDAEDRWFRASGQLRETIARLRGALVAADSTARDALASAQAAVSVVVT
;
A
#
# COMPACT_ATOMS: atom_id res chain seq x y z
N MET A 1 1.20 21.67 -37.32
CA MET A 1 1.63 21.68 -35.90
C MET A 1 0.90 20.56 -35.16
N PRO A 2 1.53 19.40 -34.90
CA PRO A 2 0.85 18.23 -34.35
C PRO A 2 0.96 18.13 -32.81
N ARG A 3 0.61 19.20 -32.07
CA ARG A 3 0.64 19.17 -30.58
C ARG A 3 -0.54 18.41 -29.95
N THR A 4 -1.67 18.36 -30.64
CA THR A 4 -2.93 17.85 -30.08
C THR A 4 -2.97 16.33 -29.91
N ALA A 5 -2.28 15.57 -30.77
CA ALA A 5 -2.23 14.11 -30.67
C ALA A 5 -1.35 13.64 -29.50
N ASP A 6 -0.24 14.34 -29.25
CA ASP A 6 0.70 14.05 -28.16
C ASP A 6 0.08 14.39 -26.79
N GLU A 7 -0.63 15.52 -26.71
CA GLU A 7 -1.38 15.93 -25.52
C GLU A 7 -2.53 14.96 -25.20
N ALA A 8 -3.30 14.52 -26.20
CA ALA A 8 -4.37 13.55 -26.02
C ALA A 8 -3.83 12.18 -25.56
N TYR A 9 -2.73 11.72 -26.15
CA TYR A 9 -2.05 10.49 -25.74
C TYR A 9 -1.55 10.59 -24.29
N SER A 10 -0.88 11.69 -23.94
CA SER A 10 -0.40 11.93 -22.57
C SER A 10 -1.53 11.99 -21.55
N LEU A 11 -2.67 12.61 -21.89
CA LEU A 11 -3.85 12.64 -21.03
C LEU A 11 -4.45 11.24 -20.83
N SER A 12 -4.57 10.44 -21.89
CA SER A 12 -5.08 9.07 -21.79
C SER A 12 -4.17 8.17 -20.94
N ALA A 13 -2.86 8.24 -21.16
CA ALA A 13 -1.86 7.47 -20.40
C ALA A 13 -1.86 7.87 -18.91
N SER A 14 -2.00 9.17 -18.62
CA SER A 14 -2.12 9.66 -17.25
C SER A 14 -3.42 9.23 -16.59
N SER A 15 -4.55 9.23 -17.32
CA SER A 15 -5.84 8.77 -16.80
C SER A 15 -5.84 7.28 -16.49
N GLU A 16 -5.23 6.46 -17.35
CA GLU A 16 -5.07 5.03 -17.11
C GLU A 16 -4.19 4.76 -15.88
N THR A 17 -3.05 5.44 -15.79
CA THR A 17 -2.14 5.34 -14.64
C THR A 17 -2.83 5.75 -13.32
N GLN A 18 -3.61 6.83 -13.34
CA GLN A 18 -4.38 7.27 -12.17
C GLN A 18 -5.42 6.23 -11.73
N SER A 19 -6.11 5.60 -12.69
CA SER A 19 -7.09 4.53 -12.42
C SER A 19 -6.40 3.30 -11.81
N THR A 20 -5.28 2.87 -12.39
CA THR A 20 -4.49 1.75 -11.85
C THR A 20 -3.98 2.05 -10.43
N LEU A 21 -3.43 3.24 -10.21
CA LEU A 21 -2.94 3.65 -8.89
C LEU A 21 -4.06 3.71 -7.85
N ARG A 22 -5.25 4.21 -8.21
CA ARG A 22 -6.42 4.17 -7.32
C ARG A 22 -6.74 2.73 -6.91
N GLY A 23 -6.83 1.81 -7.88
CA GLY A 23 -7.10 0.41 -7.59
C GLY A 23 -6.02 -0.25 -6.72
N VAL A 24 -4.75 0.11 -6.88
CA VAL A 24 -3.68 -0.35 -6.00
C VAL A 24 -3.85 0.21 -4.58
N ILE A 25 -4.10 1.51 -4.44
CA ILE A 25 -4.34 2.15 -3.14
C ILE A 25 -5.51 1.47 -2.42
N ASP A 26 -6.64 1.27 -3.10
CA ASP A 26 -7.82 0.64 -2.51
C ASP A 26 -7.52 -0.80 -2.03
N ARG A 27 -6.71 -1.55 -2.80
CA ARG A 27 -6.27 -2.89 -2.41
C ARG A 27 -5.31 -2.87 -1.22
N LEU A 28 -4.40 -1.89 -1.16
CA LEU A 28 -3.50 -1.72 -0.02
C LEU A 28 -4.26 -1.36 1.25
N ASP A 29 -5.23 -0.44 1.16
CA ASP A 29 -6.11 -0.08 2.27
C ASP A 29 -6.89 -1.31 2.76
N ALA A 30 -7.49 -2.09 1.85
CA ALA A 30 -8.19 -3.33 2.21
C ALA A 30 -7.28 -4.38 2.87
N VAL A 31 -6.03 -4.52 2.41
CA VAL A 31 -5.04 -5.42 3.04
C VAL A 31 -4.69 -4.92 4.45
N LEU A 32 -4.54 -3.62 4.63
CA LEU A 32 -4.28 -2.99 5.93
C LEU A 32 -5.41 -3.31 6.91
N ASP A 33 -6.66 -3.08 6.51
CA ASP A 33 -7.85 -3.33 7.34
C ASP A 33 -7.99 -4.80 7.71
N ALA A 34 -7.83 -5.71 6.74
CA ALA A 34 -7.93 -7.14 6.97
C ALA A 34 -6.86 -7.64 7.95
N ARG A 35 -5.65 -7.07 7.87
CA ARG A 35 -4.53 -7.49 8.71
C ARG A 35 -4.58 -6.86 10.11
N ASP A 36 -5.07 -5.63 10.25
CA ASP A 36 -5.41 -5.03 11.55
C ASP A 36 -6.44 -5.89 12.29
N ALA A 37 -7.48 -6.37 11.59
CA ALA A 37 -8.48 -7.25 12.18
C ALA A 37 -7.88 -8.61 12.61
N ALA A 38 -7.00 -9.19 11.80
CA ALA A 38 -6.32 -10.44 12.13
C ALA A 38 -5.41 -10.30 13.35
N VAL A 39 -4.66 -9.20 13.46
CA VAL A 39 -3.79 -8.90 14.62
C VAL A 39 -4.63 -8.71 15.87
N ARG A 40 -5.72 -7.93 15.82
CA ARG A 40 -6.62 -7.77 16.98
C ARG A 40 -7.19 -9.09 17.47
N ARG A 41 -7.58 -9.98 16.54
CA ARG A 41 -8.08 -11.31 16.87
C ARG A 41 -6.99 -12.16 17.54
N ALA A 42 -5.80 -12.19 16.96
CA ALA A 42 -4.66 -12.87 17.55
C ALA A 42 -4.33 -12.33 18.95
N MET A 43 -4.38 -11.00 19.15
CA MET A 43 -4.13 -10.38 20.46
C MET A 43 -5.17 -10.79 21.51
N SER A 44 -6.45 -10.90 21.13
CA SER A 44 -7.50 -11.40 22.01
C SER A 44 -7.25 -12.85 22.43
N ASP A 45 -6.84 -13.71 21.49
CA ASP A 45 -6.57 -15.12 21.74
C ASP A 45 -5.30 -15.31 22.60
N TYR A 46 -4.25 -14.51 22.39
CA TYR A 46 -2.98 -14.61 23.13
C TYR A 46 -3.02 -14.07 24.56
N THR A 47 -3.79 -12.99 24.82
CA THR A 47 -3.98 -12.47 26.19
C THR A 47 -4.57 -13.53 27.12
N ALA A 48 -5.38 -14.44 26.58
CA ALA A 48 -5.95 -15.56 27.33
C ALA A 48 -4.93 -16.65 27.71
N HIS A 49 -3.76 -16.71 27.05
CA HIS A 49 -2.77 -17.78 27.22
C HIS A 49 -1.46 -17.34 27.89
N GLY A 50 -1.26 -16.05 28.19
CA GLY A 50 -0.14 -15.55 29.01
C GLY A 50 1.25 -15.63 28.37
N VAL A 51 1.34 -15.60 27.04
CA VAL A 51 2.62 -15.72 26.29
C VAL A 51 3.12 -14.35 25.83
N ASP A 52 3.69 -13.56 26.74
CA ASP A 52 4.00 -12.13 26.53
C ASP A 52 5.18 -11.82 25.58
N GLU A 53 6.20 -12.68 25.48
CA GLU A 53 7.39 -12.38 24.65
C GLU A 53 7.14 -12.59 23.15
N ARG A 54 6.51 -13.72 22.76
CA ARG A 54 6.12 -13.96 21.35
C ARG A 54 5.07 -12.96 20.86
N TYR A 55 4.27 -12.42 21.78
CA TYR A 55 3.33 -11.34 21.50
C TYR A 55 4.05 -10.05 21.10
N ARG A 56 5.05 -9.60 21.87
CA ARG A 56 5.80 -8.37 21.57
C ARG A 56 6.46 -8.42 20.20
N ASP A 57 7.07 -9.55 19.85
CA ASP A 57 7.71 -9.70 18.53
C ASP A 57 6.69 -9.63 17.38
N ALA A 58 5.49 -10.18 17.57
CA ALA A 58 4.42 -10.12 16.58
C ALA A 58 3.84 -8.70 16.43
N GLU A 59 3.64 -8.01 17.56
CA GLU A 59 3.19 -6.62 17.59
C GLU A 59 4.20 -5.68 16.94
N ASP A 60 5.49 -5.84 17.24
CA ASP A 60 6.58 -5.07 16.66
C ASP A 60 6.69 -5.29 15.14
N ARG A 61 6.60 -6.54 14.68
CA ARG A 61 6.56 -6.86 13.24
C ARG A 61 5.37 -6.20 12.57
N TRP A 62 4.19 -6.25 13.20
CA TRP A 62 2.98 -5.63 12.66
C TRP A 62 3.12 -4.11 12.58
N PHE A 63 3.58 -3.47 13.64
CA PHE A 63 3.75 -2.02 13.68
C PHE A 63 4.70 -1.53 12.59
N ARG A 64 5.81 -2.25 12.38
CA ARG A 64 6.76 -1.93 11.29
C ARG A 64 6.14 -2.10 9.91
N ALA A 65 5.47 -3.22 9.65
CA ALA A 65 4.86 -3.51 8.37
C ALA A 65 3.73 -2.52 8.03
N SER A 66 2.85 -2.23 8.98
CA SER A 66 1.75 -1.27 8.81
C SER A 66 2.26 0.16 8.61
N GLY A 67 3.32 0.58 9.31
CA GLY A 67 3.99 1.86 9.09
C GLY A 67 4.53 2.01 7.67
N GLN A 68 5.28 1.01 7.20
CA GLN A 68 5.83 1.00 5.83
C GLN A 68 4.73 1.01 4.76
N LEU A 69 3.61 0.34 5.01
CA LEU A 69 2.47 0.30 4.10
C LEU A 69 1.76 1.67 4.04
N ARG A 70 1.51 2.32 5.18
CA ARG A 70 0.95 3.68 5.25
C ARG A 70 1.83 4.70 4.53
N GLU A 71 3.14 4.61 4.71
CA GLU A 71 4.10 5.47 4.01
C GLU A 71 4.07 5.23 2.48
N THR A 72 3.89 3.97 2.06
CA THR A 72 3.74 3.64 0.64
C THR A 72 2.43 4.19 0.06
N ILE A 73 1.32 4.10 0.78
CA ILE A 73 0.05 4.72 0.39
C ILE A 73 0.19 6.25 0.28
N ALA A 74 0.88 6.89 1.23
CA ALA A 74 1.14 8.32 1.18
C ALA A 74 1.98 8.71 -0.05
N ARG A 75 3.01 7.93 -0.38
CA ARG A 75 3.82 8.11 -1.61
C ARG A 75 2.98 7.92 -2.87
N LEU A 76 2.10 6.91 -2.94
CA LEU A 76 1.21 6.70 -4.08
C LEU A 76 0.23 7.86 -4.27
N ARG A 77 -0.34 8.38 -3.16
CA ARG A 77 -1.20 9.58 -3.19
C ARG A 77 -0.44 10.82 -3.66
N GLY A 78 0.83 10.98 -3.25
CA GLY A 78 1.70 12.03 -3.77
C GLY A 78 2.04 11.86 -5.26
N ALA A 79 2.26 10.63 -5.72
CA ALA A 79 2.54 10.34 -7.12
C ALA A 79 1.35 10.64 -8.05
N LEU A 80 0.11 10.43 -7.57
CA LEU A 80 -1.10 10.84 -8.27
C LEU A 80 -1.15 12.36 -8.52
N VAL A 81 -0.58 13.15 -7.61
CA VAL A 81 -0.50 14.62 -7.74
C VAL A 81 0.67 15.03 -8.65
N ALA A 82 1.77 14.27 -8.66
CA ALA A 82 3.01 14.68 -9.32
C ALA A 82 3.18 14.27 -10.80
N ALA A 83 2.44 13.27 -11.28
CA ALA A 83 2.45 12.76 -12.66
C ALA A 83 3.78 12.17 -13.22
N ASP A 84 3.61 11.03 -13.89
CA ASP A 84 4.49 10.17 -14.71
C ASP A 84 5.68 9.40 -14.10
N SER A 85 6.77 10.00 -13.62
CA SER A 85 7.95 9.17 -13.22
C SER A 85 7.78 8.50 -11.85
N THR A 86 7.28 9.26 -10.87
CA THR A 86 7.12 8.79 -9.47
C THR A 86 6.05 7.71 -9.33
N ALA A 87 5.08 7.66 -10.25
CA ALA A 87 4.01 6.67 -10.25
C ALA A 87 4.54 5.24 -10.40
N ARG A 88 5.52 5.03 -11.29
CA ARG A 88 6.09 3.71 -11.57
C ARG A 88 6.91 3.18 -10.39
N ASP A 89 7.74 4.03 -9.79
CA ASP A 89 8.56 3.68 -8.62
C ASP A 89 7.70 3.39 -7.38
N ALA A 90 6.61 4.16 -7.21
CA ALA A 90 5.66 3.94 -6.15
C ALA A 90 4.88 2.62 -6.35
N LEU A 91 4.51 2.28 -7.59
CA LEU A 91 3.86 1.01 -7.92
C LEU A 91 4.78 -0.19 -7.62
N ALA A 92 6.05 -0.10 -7.97
CA ALA A 92 7.04 -1.14 -7.65
C ALA A 92 7.22 -1.30 -6.12
N SER A 93 7.31 -0.19 -5.39
CA SER A 93 7.34 -0.20 -3.91
C SER A 93 6.10 -0.86 -3.30
N ALA A 94 4.91 -0.59 -3.87
CA ALA A 94 3.65 -1.15 -3.41
C ALA A 94 3.58 -2.67 -3.59
N GLN A 95 4.02 -3.18 -4.75
CA GLN A 95 4.07 -4.63 -5.01
C GLN A 95 5.00 -5.35 -4.02
N ALA A 96 6.16 -4.76 -3.73
CA ALA A 96 7.08 -5.31 -2.75
C ALA A 96 6.47 -5.37 -1.34
N ALA A 97 5.77 -4.31 -0.92
CA ALA A 97 5.11 -4.27 0.38
C ALA A 97 3.98 -5.32 0.50
N VAL A 98 3.18 -5.51 -0.56
CA VAL A 98 2.16 -6.58 -0.62
C VAL A 98 2.80 -7.96 -0.47
N SER A 99 3.93 -8.21 -1.15
CA SER A 99 4.63 -9.49 -1.06
C SER A 99 5.07 -9.82 0.37
N VAL A 100 5.55 -8.84 1.12
CA VAL A 100 5.96 -9.02 2.53
C VAL A 100 4.77 -9.38 3.42
N VAL A 101 3.59 -8.83 3.13
CA VAL A 101 2.38 -9.13 3.90
C VAL A 101 1.81 -10.51 3.55
N VAL A 102 1.93 -10.97 2.31
CA VAL A 102 1.33 -12.25 1.88
C VAL A 102 2.20 -13.47 2.24
N THR A 103 3.45 -13.28 2.65
CA THR A 103 4.37 -14.35 3.07
C THR A 103 4.32 -14.59 4.58
#